data_AF-A0A831RGR7-F1
#
_entry.id   AF-A0A831RGR7-F1
#
_cell.length_a   1.000
_cell.length_b   1.000
_cell.length_c   1.000
_cell.angle_alpha   90.00
_cell.angle_beta   90.00
_cell.angle_gamma   90.00
#
_symmetry.space_group_name_H-M   'P 1'
#
loop_
_entity.id
_entity.type
_entity.pdbx_description
1 polymer ?
#
loop_
_entity_poly.entity_id
_entity_poly.type
_entity_poly.pdbx_seq_one_letter_code
_entity_poly.pdbx_strand_id
1 'polypeptide(L)'
;MEELTLAQKLAVWVLPILFAITLHEVAHGWVAWLLGDDTAKRFGRLSLNPIYHIDLIGTVAVPLIMLLLGGFIFGWAKPVPVDYGRLRHPKRDMALVALAGPGSNLCMALGWALLARLGIWLEMAYVSVPLIYMGAAGIFFNLVLMVLNLLPVPPLDGGRVLVGVLP
;
A
#
# COMPACT_ATOMS: atom_id res chain seq x y z
N MET A 1 9.30 12.89 -24.48
CA MET A 1 8.15 12.19 -23.87
C MET A 1 7.04 13.22 -23.78
N GLU A 2 5.90 13.01 -24.45
CA GLU A 2 4.76 13.92 -24.28
C GLU A 2 4.37 13.98 -22.81
N GLU A 3 4.23 15.18 -22.26
CA GLU A 3 3.74 15.34 -20.90
C GLU A 3 2.28 14.94 -20.85
N LEU A 4 1.96 13.93 -20.04
CA LEU A 4 0.58 13.57 -19.74
C LEU A 4 -0.14 14.78 -19.14
N THR A 5 -1.36 15.02 -19.62
CA THR A 5 -2.28 15.97 -18.99
C THR A 5 -2.53 15.59 -17.53
N LEU A 6 -2.95 16.54 -16.70
CA LEU A 6 -3.27 16.26 -15.29
C LEU A 6 -4.29 15.11 -15.15
N ALA A 7 -5.34 15.12 -15.98
CA ALA A 7 -6.35 14.07 -15.98
C ALA A 7 -5.76 12.67 -16.30
N GLN A 8 -4.85 12.60 -17.28
CA GLN A 8 -4.16 11.35 -17.62
C GLN A 8 -3.23 10.89 -16.50
N LYS A 9 -2.47 11.81 -15.87
CA LYS A 9 -1.61 11.50 -14.71
C LYS A 9 -2.43 10.90 -13.57
N LEU A 10 -3.56 11.54 -13.24
CA LEU A 10 -4.48 11.04 -12.20
C LEU A 10 -5.03 9.65 -12.56
N ALA A 11 -5.44 9.43 -13.81
CA ALA A 11 -5.97 8.14 -14.26
C ALA A 11 -4.95 7.00 -14.14
N VAL A 12 -3.66 7.25 -14.45
CA VAL A 12 -2.61 6.22 -14.35
C VAL A 12 -2.09 6.03 -12.92
N TRP A 13 -2.26 7.00 -12.01
CA TRP A 13 -1.77 6.93 -10.63
C TRP A 13 -2.80 6.40 -9.64
N VAL A 14 -4.08 6.76 -9.79
CA VAL A 14 -5.10 6.49 -8.77
C VAL A 14 -5.26 5.00 -8.51
N LEU A 15 -5.28 4.18 -9.56
CA LEU A 15 -5.45 2.73 -9.44
C LEU A 15 -4.27 2.09 -8.69
N PRO A 16 -3.00 2.28 -9.11
CA PRO A 16 -1.88 1.71 -8.37
C PRO A 16 -1.79 2.17 -6.91
N ILE A 17 -2.10 3.44 -6.61
CA ILE A 17 -2.09 3.95 -5.22
C ILE A 17 -3.16 3.26 -4.38
N LEU A 18 -4.40 3.19 -4.87
CA LEU A 18 -5.51 2.57 -4.16
C LEU A 18 -5.24 1.09 -3.88
N PHE A 19 -4.71 0.36 -4.88
CA PHE A 19 -4.35 -1.04 -4.71
C PHE A 19 -3.18 -1.22 -3.74
N ALA A 20 -2.14 -0.38 -3.83
CA ALA A 20 -0.99 -0.46 -2.93
C ALA A 20 -1.43 -0.32 -1.48
N ILE A 21 -2.22 0.70 -1.16
CA ILE A 21 -2.75 0.93 0.20
C ILE A 21 -3.67 -0.21 0.64
N THR A 22 -4.65 -0.56 -0.20
CA THR A 22 -5.68 -1.54 0.17
C THR A 22 -5.09 -2.92 0.42
N LEU A 23 -4.22 -3.40 -0.47
CA LEU A 23 -3.62 -4.72 -0.32
C LEU A 23 -2.59 -4.77 0.80
N HIS A 24 -1.87 -3.68 1.06
CA HIS A 24 -0.99 -3.54 2.22
C HIS A 24 -1.76 -3.74 3.53
N GLU A 25 -2.84 -3.00 3.71
CA GLU A 25 -3.68 -3.08 4.91
C GLU A 25 -4.37 -4.45 5.05
N VAL A 26 -4.88 -4.98 3.95
CA VAL A 26 -5.49 -6.32 3.94
C VAL A 26 -4.45 -7.39 4.25
N ALA A 27 -3.20 -7.26 3.80
CA ALA A 27 -2.14 -8.20 4.10
C ALA A 27 -1.82 -8.26 5.59
N HIS A 28 -1.76 -7.11 6.28
CA HIS A 28 -1.64 -7.08 7.74
C HIS A 28 -2.75 -7.86 8.42
N GLY A 29 -4.01 -7.53 8.11
CA GLY A 29 -5.15 -8.21 8.71
C GLY A 29 -5.22 -9.70 8.38
N TRP A 30 -4.85 -10.07 7.15
CA TRP A 30 -4.86 -11.46 6.71
C TRP A 30 -3.84 -12.30 7.48
N VAL A 31 -2.61 -11.80 7.61
CA VAL A 31 -1.57 -12.48 8.37
C VAL A 31 -1.92 -12.50 9.86
N ALA A 32 -2.49 -11.42 10.42
CA ALA A 32 -2.97 -11.40 11.80
C ALA A 32 -4.03 -12.50 12.05
N TRP A 33 -4.98 -12.65 11.13
CA TRP A 33 -6.01 -13.70 11.20
C TRP A 33 -5.41 -15.11 11.14
N LEU A 34 -4.43 -15.35 10.27
CA LEU A 34 -3.72 -16.64 10.22
C LEU A 34 -2.96 -16.95 11.52
N LEU A 35 -2.48 -15.92 12.22
CA LEU A 35 -1.72 -16.03 13.47
C LEU A 35 -2.60 -16.01 14.72
N GLY A 36 -3.93 -15.95 14.57
CA GLY A 36 -4.91 -16.10 15.65
C GLY A 36 -5.77 -14.87 15.95
N ASP A 37 -5.43 -13.70 15.39
CA ASP A 37 -6.18 -12.47 15.61
C ASP A 37 -7.26 -12.24 14.56
N ASP A 38 -8.51 -12.57 14.90
CA ASP A 38 -9.67 -12.38 14.05
C ASP A 38 -10.28 -10.96 14.10
N THR A 39 -9.65 -10.00 14.76
CA THR A 39 -10.19 -8.65 15.01
C THR A 39 -10.51 -7.91 13.72
N ALA A 40 -9.55 -7.84 12.79
CA ALA A 40 -9.76 -7.24 11.47
C ALA A 40 -10.94 -7.88 10.72
N LYS A 41 -11.06 -9.20 10.77
CA LYS A 41 -12.13 -9.96 10.12
C LYS A 41 -13.49 -9.62 10.73
N ARG A 42 -13.60 -9.59 12.06
CA ARG A 42 -14.83 -9.27 12.78
C ARG A 42 -15.31 -7.84 12.55
N PHE A 43 -14.39 -6.90 12.35
CA PHE A 43 -14.72 -5.52 11.97
C PHE A 43 -14.99 -5.33 10.47
N GLY A 44 -15.00 -6.40 9.66
CA GLY A 44 -15.21 -6.31 8.22
C GLY A 44 -14.07 -5.63 7.46
N ARG A 45 -12.87 -5.55 8.06
CA ARG A 45 -11.70 -4.84 7.53
C ARG A 45 -10.87 -5.68 6.57
N LEU A 46 -11.10 -7.00 6.49
CA LEU A 46 -10.54 -7.87 5.45
C LEU A 46 -11.32 -7.74 4.14
N SER A 47 -11.35 -6.53 3.59
CA SER A 47 -12.07 -6.22 2.36
C SER A 47 -11.13 -5.61 1.32
N LEU A 48 -11.25 -6.05 0.07
CA LEU A 48 -10.54 -5.44 -1.05
C LEU A 48 -11.23 -4.16 -1.56
N ASN A 49 -12.33 -3.75 -0.94
CA ASN A 49 -12.96 -2.48 -1.26
C ASN A 49 -12.15 -1.33 -0.62
N PRO A 50 -11.52 -0.45 -1.43
CA PRO A 50 -10.65 0.62 -0.93
C PRO A 50 -11.38 1.60 -0.02
N ILE A 51 -12.71 1.72 -0.13
CA ILE A 51 -13.53 2.63 0.70
C ILE A 51 -13.32 2.34 2.19
N TYR A 52 -13.08 1.08 2.57
CA TYR A 52 -12.80 0.76 3.97
C TYR A 52 -11.44 1.28 4.42
N HIS A 53 -10.45 1.36 3.55
CA HIS A 53 -9.06 1.71 3.92
C HIS A 53 -8.73 3.19 3.75
N ILE A 54 -9.63 3.96 3.16
CA ILE A 54 -9.48 5.41 2.98
C ILE A 54 -9.79 6.13 4.29
N ASP A 55 -8.88 7.04 4.67
CA ASP A 55 -9.15 8.06 5.69
C ASP A 55 -9.49 9.38 4.98
N LEU A 56 -10.66 9.97 5.26
CA LEU A 56 -11.10 11.18 4.55
C LEU A 56 -10.15 12.37 4.79
N ILE A 57 -9.50 12.42 5.95
CA ILE A 57 -8.54 13.47 6.27
C ILE A 57 -7.18 13.10 5.69
N GLY A 58 -6.63 11.95 6.08
CA GLY A 58 -5.29 11.51 5.74
C GLY A 58 -5.08 11.15 4.27
N THR A 59 -6.07 10.55 3.62
CA THR A 59 -5.96 10.07 2.22
C THR A 59 -6.49 11.10 1.22
N VAL A 60 -7.38 12.03 1.62
CA VAL A 60 -8.02 12.98 0.70
C VAL A 60 -7.69 14.44 1.04
N ALA A 61 -8.05 14.90 2.25
CA ALA A 61 -7.91 16.31 2.61
C ALA A 61 -6.44 16.77 2.69
N VAL A 62 -5.58 16.00 3.34
CA VAL A 62 -4.16 16.36 3.54
C VAL A 62 -3.42 16.42 2.19
N PRO A 63 -3.48 15.40 1.31
CA PRO A 63 -2.88 15.49 -0.02
C PRO A 63 -3.37 16.68 -0.85
N LEU A 64 -4.67 16.98 -0.81
CA LEU A 64 -5.27 18.08 -1.55
C LEU A 64 -4.75 19.44 -1.06
N ILE A 65 -4.71 19.66 0.24
CA ILE A 65 -4.17 20.90 0.83
C ILE A 65 -2.69 21.04 0.48
N MET A 66 -1.90 19.97 0.58
CA MET A 66 -0.48 20.02 0.25
C MET A 66 -0.23 20.32 -1.23
N LEU A 67 -1.08 19.78 -2.12
CA LEU A 67 -1.05 20.12 -3.55
C LEU A 67 -1.33 21.61 -3.79
N LEU A 68 -2.32 22.19 -3.10
CA LEU A 68 -2.64 23.62 -3.20
C LEU A 68 -1.53 24.52 -2.64
N LEU A 69 -0.81 24.06 -1.62
CA LEU A 69 0.31 24.76 -1.01
C LEU A 69 1.64 24.56 -1.76
N GLY A 70 1.66 23.77 -2.84
CA GLY A 70 2.86 23.49 -3.64
C GLY A 70 3.93 22.67 -2.92
N GLY A 71 3.55 21.96 -1.86
CA GLY A 71 4.46 21.20 -1.01
C GLY A 71 4.61 19.73 -1.41
N PHE A 72 5.43 19.01 -0.65
CA PHE A 72 5.52 17.55 -0.71
C PHE A 72 4.16 16.92 -0.36
N ILE A 73 3.64 16.03 -1.20
CA ILE A 73 2.35 15.38 -0.96
C ILE A 73 2.55 14.22 0.02
N PHE A 74 1.91 14.33 1.18
CA PHE A 74 1.88 13.29 2.21
C PHE A 74 0.43 12.90 2.53
N GLY A 75 0.24 11.66 2.97
CA GLY A 75 -1.05 11.15 3.41
C GLY A 75 -0.91 9.79 4.07
N TRP A 76 -1.95 9.39 4.80
CA TRP A 76 -2.02 8.09 5.45
C TRP A 76 -3.36 7.41 5.18
N ALA A 77 -3.35 6.09 5.26
CA ALA A 77 -4.54 5.26 5.18
C ALA A 77 -5.14 5.03 6.57
N LYS A 78 -6.39 4.56 6.61
CA LYS A 78 -6.99 4.09 7.85
C LYS A 78 -6.47 2.67 8.12
N PRO A 79 -5.66 2.45 9.18
CA PRO A 79 -5.01 1.15 9.39
C PRO A 79 -6.00 0.05 9.76
N VAL A 80 -5.64 -1.20 9.48
CA VAL A 80 -6.40 -2.38 9.93
C VAL A 80 -6.07 -2.68 11.40
N PRO A 81 -7.08 -2.93 12.26
CA PRO A 81 -6.83 -3.21 13.66
C PRO A 81 -6.16 -4.59 13.84
N VAL A 82 -5.11 -4.63 14.65
CA VAL A 82 -4.40 -5.84 15.06
C VAL A 82 -4.35 -5.88 16.59
N ASP A 83 -4.86 -6.95 17.18
CA ASP A 83 -4.88 -7.18 18.63
C ASP A 83 -3.70 -8.09 19.03
N TYR A 84 -2.67 -7.48 19.62
CA TYR A 84 -1.48 -8.18 20.10
C TYR A 84 -1.79 -9.30 21.10
N GLY A 85 -2.84 -9.15 21.91
CA GLY A 85 -3.23 -10.14 22.92
C GLY A 85 -3.88 -11.41 22.36
N ARG A 86 -4.31 -11.38 21.09
CA ARG A 86 -4.93 -12.53 20.40
C ARG A 86 -3.95 -13.34 19.55
N LEU A 87 -2.75 -12.82 19.33
CA LEU A 87 -1.71 -13.53 18.59
C LEU A 87 -1.20 -14.73 19.40
N ARG A 88 -0.91 -15.84 18.72
CA ARG A 88 -0.41 -17.06 19.39
C ARG A 88 0.98 -16.87 20.00
N HIS A 89 1.86 -16.14 19.31
CA HIS A 89 3.20 -15.78 19.76
C HIS A 89 3.44 -14.28 19.58
N PRO A 90 2.93 -13.43 20.49
CA PRO A 90 2.71 -12.01 20.22
C PRO A 90 3.92 -11.23 19.66
N LYS A 91 5.12 -11.38 20.23
CA LYS A 91 6.33 -10.69 19.74
C LYS A 91 6.67 -11.05 18.28
N ARG A 92 6.80 -12.35 18.01
CA ARG A 92 7.15 -12.87 16.67
C ARG A 92 6.05 -12.60 15.67
N ASP A 93 4.81 -12.88 16.07
CA ASP A 93 3.66 -12.80 15.18
C ASP A 93 3.37 -11.35 14.81
N MET A 94 3.57 -10.39 15.73
CA MET A 94 3.48 -8.97 15.40
C MET A 94 4.53 -8.54 14.37
N ALA A 95 5.76 -9.07 14.46
CA ALA A 95 6.77 -8.80 13.43
C ALA A 95 6.38 -9.39 12.05
N LEU A 96 5.80 -10.59 12.02
CA LEU A 96 5.29 -11.20 10.79
C LEU A 96 4.12 -10.41 10.19
N VAL A 97 3.18 -9.96 11.03
CA VAL A 97 2.08 -9.09 10.62
C VAL A 97 2.64 -7.80 10.04
N ALA A 98 3.59 -7.15 10.72
CA ALA A 98 4.21 -5.91 10.25
C ALA A 98 4.95 -6.09 8.91
N LEU A 99 5.59 -7.24 8.66
CA LEU A 99 6.22 -7.52 7.37
C LEU A 99 5.22 -7.85 6.24
N ALA A 100 3.98 -8.22 6.57
CA ALA A 100 2.97 -8.59 5.58
C ALA A 100 2.64 -7.44 4.62
N GLY A 101 2.50 -6.22 5.12
CA GLY A 101 2.23 -5.03 4.32
C GLY A 101 3.35 -4.70 3.32
N PRO A 102 4.62 -4.53 3.77
CA PRO A 102 5.75 -4.38 2.85
C PRO A 102 5.89 -5.55 1.88
N GLY A 103 5.63 -6.78 2.33
CA GLY A 103 5.63 -7.98 1.48
C GLY A 103 4.60 -7.92 0.35
N SER A 104 3.36 -7.49 0.63
CA SER A 104 2.35 -7.34 -0.42
C SER A 104 2.69 -6.22 -1.39
N ASN A 105 3.29 -5.13 -0.92
CA ASN A 105 3.76 -4.05 -1.79
C ASN A 105 4.84 -4.56 -2.75
N LEU A 106 5.78 -5.39 -2.28
CA LEU A 106 6.76 -6.02 -3.16
C LEU A 106 6.09 -6.89 -4.24
N CYS A 107 5.15 -7.76 -3.84
CA CYS A 107 4.39 -8.58 -4.80
C CYS A 107 3.65 -7.72 -5.83
N MET A 108 3.04 -6.61 -5.40
CA MET A 108 2.35 -5.68 -6.26
C MET A 108 3.30 -4.95 -7.21
N ALA A 109 4.46 -4.50 -6.75
CA ALA A 109 5.48 -3.88 -7.60
C ALA A 109 5.90 -4.82 -8.73
N LEU A 110 6.09 -6.11 -8.42
CA LEU A 110 6.38 -7.13 -9.43
C LEU A 110 5.21 -7.31 -10.41
N GLY A 111 3.96 -7.36 -9.93
CA GLY A 111 2.77 -7.42 -10.78
C GLY A 111 2.67 -6.22 -11.73
N TRP A 112 2.92 -5.01 -11.24
CA TRP A 112 2.95 -3.80 -12.06
C TRP A 112 4.09 -3.79 -13.08
N ALA A 113 5.26 -4.35 -12.74
CA ALA A 113 6.35 -4.53 -13.69
C ALA A 113 5.99 -5.48 -14.84
N LEU A 114 5.27 -6.56 -14.54
CA LEU A 114 4.75 -7.47 -15.57
C LEU A 114 3.72 -6.76 -16.47
N LEU A 115 2.84 -5.93 -15.90
CA LEU A 115 1.88 -5.14 -16.68
C LEU A 115 2.56 -4.10 -17.57
N ALA A 116 3.58 -3.40 -17.07
CA ALA A 116 4.38 -2.49 -17.90
C ALA A 116 5.07 -3.25 -19.04
N ARG A 117 5.64 -4.44 -18.74
CA ARG A 117 6.27 -5.29 -19.76
C ARG A 117 5.28 -5.74 -20.82
N LEU A 118 4.06 -6.11 -20.43
CA LEU A 118 2.98 -6.45 -21.36
C LEU A 118 2.61 -5.26 -22.25
N GLY A 119 2.52 -4.05 -21.69
CA GLY A 119 2.28 -2.83 -22.45
C GLY A 119 3.31 -2.63 -23.57
N ILE A 120 4.60 -2.92 -23.30
CA ILE A 120 5.67 -2.85 -24.32
C ILE A 120 5.47 -3.91 -25.41
N TRP A 121 5.04 -5.13 -25.06
CA TRP A 121 4.84 -6.23 -26.02
C TRP A 121 3.65 -6.03 -26.96
N LEU A 122 2.59 -5.35 -26.52
CA LEU A 122 1.36 -5.24 -27.30
C LEU A 122 1.50 -4.38 -28.57
N GLU A 123 2.50 -3.50 -28.63
CA GLU A 123 2.78 -2.59 -29.75
C GLU A 123 1.57 -1.76 -30.25
N MET A 124 0.54 -1.63 -29.41
CA MET A 124 -0.69 -0.89 -29.71
C MET A 124 -0.68 0.42 -28.92
N ALA A 125 -0.23 1.52 -29.55
CA ALA A 125 0.04 2.79 -28.88
C ALA A 125 -1.05 3.24 -27.88
N TYR A 126 -2.34 3.11 -28.24
CA TYR A 126 -3.48 3.48 -27.40
C TYR A 126 -3.56 2.68 -26.07
N VAL A 127 -3.09 1.44 -26.06
CA VAL A 127 -3.11 0.52 -24.90
C VAL A 127 -1.75 0.50 -24.21
N SER A 128 -0.66 0.44 -24.99
CA SER A 128 0.71 0.37 -24.51
C SER A 128 1.08 1.55 -23.64
N VAL A 129 0.77 2.78 -24.06
CA VAL A 129 1.18 3.99 -23.34
C VAL A 129 0.55 4.06 -21.94
N PRO A 130 -0.78 3.96 -21.76
CA PRO A 130 -1.38 3.94 -20.42
C PRO A 130 -0.89 2.78 -19.54
N LEU A 131 -0.71 1.58 -20.10
CA LEU A 131 -0.23 0.42 -19.33
C LEU A 131 1.19 0.60 -18.81
N ILE A 132 2.09 1.14 -19.64
CA ILE A 132 3.48 1.40 -19.24
C ILE A 132 3.52 2.45 -18.14
N TYR A 133 2.78 3.55 -18.28
CA TYR A 133 2.74 4.61 -17.27
C TYR A 133 2.08 4.15 -15.97
N MET A 134 1.00 3.38 -16.05
CA MET A 134 0.33 2.80 -14.87
C MET A 134 1.22 1.77 -14.17
N GLY A 135 1.91 0.91 -14.93
CA GLY A 135 2.87 -0.03 -14.37
C GLY A 135 4.08 0.67 -13.74
N ALA A 136 4.64 1.71 -14.37
CA ALA A 136 5.71 2.52 -13.79
C ALA A 136 5.27 3.20 -12.48
N ALA A 137 4.06 3.79 -12.47
CA ALA A 137 3.48 4.38 -11.27
C ALA A 137 3.28 3.32 -10.17
N GLY A 138 2.78 2.14 -10.52
CA GLY A 138 2.57 1.06 -9.57
C GLY A 138 3.84 0.49 -8.97
N ILE A 139 4.91 0.33 -9.76
CA ILE A 139 6.23 0.00 -9.23
C ILE A 139 6.67 1.08 -8.24
N PHE A 140 6.62 2.35 -8.64
CA PHE A 140 7.08 3.47 -7.83
C PHE A 140 6.35 3.55 -6.49
N PHE A 141 5.01 3.64 -6.48
CA PHE A 141 4.25 3.80 -5.25
C PHE A 141 4.37 2.60 -4.31
N ASN A 142 4.38 1.38 -4.85
CA ASN A 142 4.54 0.19 -4.01
C ASN A 142 5.94 0.13 -3.38
N LEU A 143 7.00 0.43 -4.13
CA LEU A 143 8.35 0.46 -3.58
C LEU A 143 8.54 1.58 -2.55
N VAL A 144 7.98 2.77 -2.80
CA VAL A 144 8.01 3.88 -1.83
C VAL A 144 7.29 3.46 -0.54
N LEU A 145 6.06 2.94 -0.64
CA LEU A 145 5.31 2.48 0.54
C LEU A 145 6.03 1.33 1.27
N MET A 146 6.65 0.40 0.54
CA MET A 146 7.43 -0.68 1.11
C MET A 146 8.64 -0.15 1.90
N VAL A 147 9.48 0.68 1.26
CA VAL A 147 10.70 1.20 1.90
C VAL A 147 10.36 2.06 3.11
N LEU A 148 9.37 2.96 2.99
CA LEU A 148 8.92 3.79 4.11
C LEU A 148 8.43 2.91 5.27
N ASN A 149 7.58 1.91 5.02
CA ASN A 149 7.09 1.05 6.08
C ASN A 149 8.15 0.09 6.64
N LEU A 150 9.28 -0.13 5.97
CA LEU A 150 10.40 -0.89 6.53
C LEU A 150 11.35 -0.05 7.40
N LEU A 151 11.19 1.27 7.44
CA LEU A 151 11.98 2.12 8.33
C LEU A 151 11.70 1.76 9.80
N PRO A 152 12.73 1.59 10.65
CA PRO A 152 12.59 1.17 12.03
C PRO A 152 12.16 2.33 12.95
N VAL A 153 11.10 3.05 12.58
CA VAL A 153 10.61 4.25 13.27
C VAL A 153 9.11 4.11 13.53
N PRO A 154 8.66 4.02 14.79
CA PRO A 154 7.23 4.10 15.10
C PRO A 154 6.63 5.41 14.56
N PRO A 155 5.42 5.41 13.97
CA PRO A 155 4.42 4.34 13.97
C PRO A 155 4.50 3.32 12.80
N LEU A 156 5.57 3.38 11.98
CA LEU A 156 5.73 2.54 10.77
C LEU A 156 5.95 1.07 11.13
N ASP A 157 5.68 0.17 10.17
CA ASP A 157 5.74 -1.27 10.40
C ASP A 157 7.13 -1.77 10.84
N GLY A 158 8.19 -1.21 10.30
CA GLY A 158 9.58 -1.53 10.67
C GLY A 158 9.86 -1.24 12.14
N GLY A 159 9.18 -0.24 12.72
CA GLY A 159 9.21 0.01 14.17
C GLY A 159 8.57 -1.13 14.97
N ARG A 160 7.47 -1.69 14.49
CA ARG A 160 6.79 -2.85 15.11
C ARG A 160 7.61 -4.13 14.98
N VAL A 161 8.28 -4.32 13.83
CA VAL A 161 9.25 -5.41 13.63
C VAL A 161 10.38 -5.29 14.65
N LEU A 162 10.96 -4.10 14.81
CA LEU A 162 12.06 -3.87 15.76
C LEU A 162 11.64 -4.22 17.19
N VAL A 163 10.47 -3.76 17.65
CA VAL A 163 9.95 -4.09 18.99
C VAL A 163 9.72 -5.60 19.17
N GLY A 164 9.30 -6.31 18.12
CA GLY A 164 9.12 -7.77 18.17
C GLY A 164 10.43 -8.56 18.26
N VAL A 165 11.54 -7.98 17.79
CA VAL A 165 12.87 -8.62 17.79
C VAL A 165 13.70 -8.25 19.03
N LEU A 166 13.40 -7.12 19.68
CA LEU A 166 14.09 -6.70 20.91
C LEU A 166 13.71 -7.59 22.13
N PRO A 167 14.66 -7.86 23.04
CA PRO A 167 14.48 -8.73 24.20
C PRO A 167 13.38 -8.26 25.16
#